data_AF-A0AAJ0P8B2-F1
#
_entry.id   AF-A0AAJ0P8B2-F1
#
_cell.length_a   1.000
_cell.length_b   1.000
_cell.length_c   1.000
_cell.angle_alpha   90.00
_cell.angle_beta   90.00
_cell.angle_gamma   90.00
#
_symmetry.space_group_name_H-M   'P 1'
#
loop_
_entity.id
_entity.type
_entity.pdbx_description
1 polymer ?
#
loop_
_entity_poly.entity_id
_entity_poly.type
_entity_poly.pdbx_seq_one_letter_code
_entity_poly.pdbx_strand_id
1 'polypeptide(L)' 'MTYGSAIMFVVAALLGIIGVAMLLRLRSPDVSDKQVYAFRMIGIMLTSGAIVLALSAGAMWQWTLES' A
#
# COMPACT_ATOMS: atom_id res chain seq x y z
N MET A 1 0.86 -20.38 -5.78
CA MET A 1 1.35 -19.27 -4.95
C MET A 1 2.67 -19.69 -4.34
N THR A 2 3.74 -18.91 -4.53
CA THR A 2 5.02 -19.15 -3.85
C THR A 2 5.02 -18.44 -2.50
N TYR A 3 5.83 -18.90 -1.54
CA TYR A 3 5.95 -18.24 -0.23
C TYR A 3 6.38 -16.77 -0.35
N GLY A 4 7.25 -16.46 -1.34
CA GLY A 4 7.69 -15.09 -1.62
C GLY A 4 6.55 -14.18 -2.10
N SER A 5 5.75 -14.61 -3.08
CA SER A 5 4.65 -13.78 -3.58
C SER A 5 3.55 -13.61 -2.53
N ALA A 6 3.30 -14.61 -1.68
CA ALA A 6 2.38 -14.51 -0.56
C ALA A 6 2.80 -13.42 0.45
N ILE A 7 4.08 -13.36 0.83
CA ILE A 7 4.60 -12.31 1.73
C ILE A 7 4.44 -10.93 1.11
N MET A 8 4.72 -10.79 -0.19
CA MET A 8 4.55 -9.51 -0.88
C MET A 8 3.11 -9.01 -0.90
N PHE A 9 2.13 -9.91 -1.06
CA PHE A 9 0.72 -9.55 -0.94
C PHE A 9 0.35 -9.08 0.48
N VAL A 10 0.88 -9.73 1.51
CA VAL A 10 0.67 -9.31 2.90
C VAL A 10 1.26 -7.92 3.15
N VAL A 11 2.49 -7.69 2.71
CA VAL A 11 3.16 -6.39 2.84
C VAL A 11 2.39 -5.32 2.04
N ALA A 12 1.94 -5.63 0.82
CA ALA A 12 1.15 -4.72 0.01
C ALA A 12 -0.18 -4.36 0.69
N ALA A 13 -0.86 -5.34 1.27
CA ALA A 13 -2.10 -5.11 2.01
C ALA A 13 -1.87 -4.20 3.23
N LEU A 14 -0.82 -4.44 4.02
CA LEU A 14 -0.48 -3.60 5.18
C LEU A 14 -0.15 -2.16 4.76
N LEU A 15 0.70 -1.98 3.75
CA LEU A 15 0.99 -0.65 3.20
C LEU A 15 -0.28 0.05 2.71
N GLY A 16 -1.14 -0.68 2.00
CA GLY A 16 -2.40 -0.14 1.47
C GLY A 16 -3.36 0.29 2.56
N ILE A 17 -3.56 -0.54 3.59
CA ILE A 17 -4.42 -0.23 4.73
C ILE A 17 -3.90 1.01 5.48
N ILE A 18 -2.60 1.06 5.77
CA ILE A 18 -2.01 2.19 6.50
C ILE A 18 -2.08 3.47 5.66
N GLY A 19 -1.70 3.40 4.38
CA GLY A 19 -1.75 4.54 3.46
C GLY A 19 -3.16 5.10 3.29
N VAL A 20 -4.14 4.23 3.04
CA VAL A 20 -5.55 4.62 2.89
C VAL A 20 -6.11 5.16 4.21
N ALA A 21 -5.82 4.53 5.36
CA ALA A 21 -6.27 5.03 6.66
C ALA A 21 -5.73 6.43 6.95
N MET A 22 -4.49 6.72 6.59
CA MET A 22 -3.85 8.02 6.75
C MET A 22 -4.51 9.09 5.86
N LEU A 23 -4.88 8.73 4.62
CA LEU A 23 -5.63 9.59 3.71
C LEU A 23 -7.10 9.78 4.12
N LEU A 24 -7.73 8.77 4.72
CA LEU A 24 -9.07 8.88 5.28
C LEU A 24 -9.07 9.78 6.52
N ARG A 25 -8.02 9.72 7.34
CA ARG A 25 -7.86 10.59 8.51
C ARG A 25 -7.74 12.07 8.13
N LEU A 26 -7.29 12.38 6.91
CA LEU A 26 -7.32 13.73 6.36
C LEU A 26 -8.73 14.33 6.24
N ARG A 27 -9.79 13.49 6.26
CA ARG A 27 -11.18 13.97 6.23
C ARG A 27 -11.67 14.46 7.60
N SER A 28 -10.94 14.18 8.68
CA SER A 28 -11.31 14.65 10.01
C SER A 28 -10.92 16.13 10.20
N PRO A 29 -11.76 16.93 10.87
CA PRO A 29 -11.50 18.34 11.13
C PRO A 29 -10.39 18.58 12.19
N ASP A 30 -10.02 17.57 12.97
CA ASP A 30 -9.05 17.67 14.08
C ASP A 30 -7.58 17.57 13.64
N VAL A 31 -7.27 17.74 12.35
CA VAL A 31 -5.92 17.53 11.81
C VAL A 31 -5.20 18.87 11.64
N SER A 32 -4.07 19.03 12.32
CA SER A 32 -3.21 20.22 12.21
C SER A 32 -2.60 20.34 10.80
N ASP A 33 -2.36 21.56 10.30
CA ASP A 33 -1.74 21.81 8.99
C ASP A 33 -0.45 21.00 8.73
N LYS A 34 0.39 20.84 9.75
CA LYS A 34 1.62 20.04 9.65
C LYS A 34 1.31 18.55 9.46
N GLN A 35 0.26 18.04 10.09
CA GLN A 35 -0.20 16.66 9.93
C GLN A 35 -0.85 16.45 8.56
N VAL A 36 -1.59 17.43 8.03
CA VAL A 36 -2.18 17.35 6.68
C VAL A 36 -1.10 17.13 5.61
N TYR A 37 -0.01 17.89 5.67
CA TYR A 37 1.12 17.72 4.74
C TYR A 37 1.75 16.32 4.86
N ALA A 38 2.08 15.91 6.09
CA ALA A 38 2.70 14.60 6.34
C ALA A 38 1.80 13.44 5.90
N PHE A 39 0.50 13.50 6.22
CA PHE A 39 -0.47 12.46 5.87
C PHE A 39 -0.72 12.37 4.37
N ARG A 40 -0.70 13.49 3.63
CA ARG A 40 -0.76 13.45 2.16
C ARG A 40 0.48 12.80 1.57
N MET A 41 1.67 13.23 1.99
CA MET A 41 2.92 12.75 1.42
C MET A 41 3.11 11.25 1.70
N ILE A 42 3.01 10.86 2.98
CA ILE A 42 3.20 9.47 3.41
C ILE A 42 2.03 8.60 2.93
N GLY A 43 0.79 9.10 2.99
CA GLY A 43 -0.39 8.37 2.56
C GLY A 43 -0.33 8.03 1.06
N ILE A 44 0.02 8.99 0.21
CA ILE A 44 0.19 8.75 -1.24
C ILE A 44 1.36 7.80 -1.51
N MET A 45 2.51 8.01 -0.85
CA MET A 45 3.69 7.14 -1.03
C MET A 45 3.39 5.69 -0.64
N LEU A 46 2.77 5.46 0.52
CA LEU A 46 2.39 4.12 0.98
C LEU A 46 1.35 3.47 0.06
N THR A 47 0.33 4.22 -0.36
CA THR A 47 -0.73 3.70 -1.24
C THR A 47 -0.17 3.33 -2.61
N SER A 48 0.68 4.17 -3.20
CA SER A 48 1.36 3.86 -4.46
C SER A 48 2.27 2.65 -4.33
N GLY A 49 3.05 2.58 -3.24
CA GLY A 49 3.91 1.43 -2.94
C GLY A 49 3.11 0.12 -2.81
N ALA A 50 1.96 0.15 -2.14
CA ALA A 50 1.05 -0.98 -2.04
C ALA A 50 0.58 -1.49 -3.39
N ILE A 51 0.14 -0.58 -4.28
CA ILE A 51 -0.35 -0.92 -5.62
C ILE A 51 0.78 -1.55 -6.45
N VAL A 52 1.95 -0.90 -6.51
CA VAL A 52 3.10 -1.39 -7.28
C VAL A 52 3.55 -2.76 -6.77
N LEU A 53 3.57 -2.95 -5.44
CA LEU A 53 3.97 -4.21 -4.83
C LEU A 53 2.95 -5.33 -5.12
N ALA A 54 1.65 -5.03 -5.06
CA ALA A 54 0.60 -5.98 -5.39
C ALA A 54 0.66 -6.40 -6.87
N LEU A 55 0.88 -5.45 -7.78
CA LEU A 55 1.06 -5.73 -9.21
C LEU A 55 2.30 -6.60 -9.45
N SER A 56 3.42 -6.29 -8.80
CA SER A 56 4.66 -7.08 -8.91
C SER A 56 4.48 -8.50 -8.37
N ALA A 57 3.80 -8.65 -7.24
CA ALA A 57 3.46 -9.96 -6.67
C ALA A 57 2.54 -10.76 -7.59
N GLY A 58 1.58 -10.08 -8.23
CA GLY A 58 0.68 -10.67 -9.24
C GLY A 58 1.44 -11.17 -10.47
N ALA A 59 2.37 -10.37 -11.00
CA ALA A 59 3.22 -10.77 -12.12
C ALA A 59 4.08 -12.01 -11.79
N MET A 60 4.72 -12.03 -10.62
CA MET A 60 5.50 -13.20 -10.17
C MET A 60 4.64 -14.45 -9.96
N TRP A 61 3.41 -14.28 -9.45
CA TRP A 61 2.50 -15.40 -9.29
C TRP A 61 2.06 -15.94 -10.66
N GLN A 62 1.76 -15.08 -11.64
CA GLN A 62 1.45 -15.48 -13.01
C GLN A 62 2.59 -16.28 -13.65
N TRP A 63 3.83 -15.80 -13.58
CA TRP A 63 4.98 -16.54 -14.12
C TRP A 63 5.20 -17.91 -13.48
N THR A 64 4.82 -18.09 -12.21
CA THR A 64 4.86 -19.41 -11.56
C THR A 64 3.75 -20.34 -12.07
N LEU A 65 2.64 -19.81 -12.57
CA LEU A 65 1.54 -20.63 -13.11
C LEU A 65 1.80 -21.05 -14.56
N GLU A 66 2.62 -20.30 -15.30
CA GLU A 66 3.02 -20.60 -16.69
C GLU A 66 4.21 -21.57 -16.80
N SER A 67 4.96 -21.79 -15.71
CA SER A 67 6.07 -22.75 -15.62
C SER A 67 5.63 -24.13 -15.16
#